data_AF-A0A645FLQ1-F1
#
_entry.id   AF-A0A645FLQ1-F1
#
_cell.length_a   1.000
_cell.length_b   1.000
_cell.length_c   1.000
_cell.angle_alpha   90.00
_cell.angle_beta   90.00
_cell.angle_gamma   90.00
#
_symmetry.space_group_name_H-M   'P 1'
#
loop_
_entity.id
_entity.type
_entity.pdbx_description
1 polymer ?
#
loop_
_entity_poly.entity_id
_entity_poly.type
_entity_poly.pdbx_seq_one_letter_code
_entity_poly.pdbx_strand_id
1 'polypeptide(L)'
;MEHLKKIEPYEKDFKKISKELEGNVIFFSEEELEYFIKYVGLKSINSLTIKNDKDLEEKLNDEENILFMYNNNEELKKNEEIIKKYNMHPVKIHVYEENFTYIDLLKNNLSNLKKIKVKKE
;
A
#
# COMPACT_ATOMS: atom_id res chain seq x y z
N MET A 1 -23.44 -17.54 -2.90
CA MET A 1 -22.17 -18.24 -3.22
C MET A 1 -21.52 -17.80 -4.54
N GLU A 2 -22.26 -17.37 -5.57
CA GLU A 2 -21.66 -16.98 -6.88
C GLU A 2 -20.69 -15.79 -6.82
N HIS A 3 -20.92 -14.80 -5.96
CA HIS A 3 -20.03 -13.64 -5.85
C HIS A 3 -18.68 -13.97 -5.19
N LEU A 4 -18.66 -14.89 -4.22
CA LEU A 4 -17.42 -15.37 -3.58
C LEU A 4 -16.50 -16.07 -4.58
N LYS A 5 -17.06 -16.92 -5.46
CA LYS A 5 -16.30 -17.59 -6.54
C LYS A 5 -15.64 -16.61 -7.51
N LYS A 6 -16.21 -15.41 -7.67
CA LYS A 6 -15.62 -14.35 -8.53
C LYS A 6 -14.46 -13.63 -7.86
N ILE A 7 -14.36 -13.66 -6.52
CA ILE A 7 -13.31 -12.97 -5.74
C ILE A 7 -12.08 -13.86 -5.57
N GLU A 8 -12.25 -15.17 -5.42
CA GLU A 8 -11.15 -16.15 -5.22
C GLU A 8 -9.94 -15.98 -6.14
N PRO A 9 -10.08 -15.72 -7.47
CA PRO A 9 -8.91 -15.53 -8.33
C PRO A 9 -8.10 -14.30 -7.95
N TYR A 10 -8.75 -13.21 -7.54
CA TYR A 10 -8.08 -11.99 -7.12
C TYR A 10 -7.38 -12.19 -5.77
N GLU A 11 -7.95 -12.97 -4.85
CA GLU A 11 -7.25 -13.32 -3.60
C GLU A 11 -5.95 -14.07 -3.85
N LYS A 12 -5.95 -15.01 -4.81
CA LYS A 12 -4.72 -15.72 -5.21
C LYS A 12 -3.69 -14.78 -5.82
N ASP A 13 -4.13 -13.85 -6.66
CA ASP A 13 -3.27 -12.82 -7.25
C ASP A 13 -2.69 -11.88 -6.19
N PHE A 14 -3.49 -11.43 -5.22
CA PHE A 14 -3.02 -10.61 -4.11
C PHE A 14 -1.98 -11.36 -3.29
N LYS A 15 -2.25 -12.62 -2.91
CA LYS A 15 -1.27 -13.45 -2.18
C LYS A 15 0.04 -13.61 -2.95
N LYS A 16 -0.02 -13.76 -4.27
CA LYS A 16 1.18 -13.86 -5.11
C LYS A 16 1.97 -12.56 -5.09
N ILE A 17 1.30 -11.42 -5.29
CA ILE A 17 1.93 -10.10 -5.25
C ILE A 17 2.50 -9.80 -3.86
N SER A 18 1.77 -10.09 -2.78
CA SER A 18 2.26 -9.89 -1.41
C SER A 18 3.58 -10.64 -1.17
N LYS A 19 3.72 -11.86 -1.73
CA LYS A 19 4.99 -12.61 -1.69
C LYS A 19 6.08 -11.98 -2.56
N GLU A 20 5.73 -11.44 -3.73
CA GLU A 20 6.69 -10.75 -4.60
C GLU A 20 7.19 -9.44 -3.98
N LEU A 21 6.36 -8.79 -3.17
CA LEU A 21 6.66 -7.57 -2.43
C LEU A 21 7.18 -7.87 -1.01
N GLU A 22 7.40 -9.13 -0.64
CA GLU A 22 7.97 -9.51 0.65
C GLU A 22 9.35 -8.86 0.79
N GLY A 23 9.56 -8.10 1.88
CA GLY A 23 10.73 -7.22 2.06
C GLY A 23 10.46 -5.74 1.79
N ASN A 24 9.31 -5.38 1.21
CA ASN A 24 8.84 -3.99 1.18
C ASN A 24 8.11 -3.64 2.48
N VAL A 25 8.18 -2.37 2.87
CA VAL A 25 7.38 -1.81 3.97
C VAL A 25 6.35 -0.85 3.44
N ILE A 26 5.11 -0.99 3.88
CA ILE A 26 4.04 -0.06 3.57
C ILE A 26 4.10 1.10 4.56
N PHE A 27 4.22 2.33 4.07
CA PHE A 27 4.00 3.55 4.83
C PHE A 27 2.67 4.18 4.41
N PHE A 28 1.81 4.55 5.37
CA PHE A 28 0.48 5.10 5.08
C PHE A 28 0.01 6.07 6.17
N SER A 29 -0.88 7.00 5.80
CA SER A 29 -1.44 8.04 6.69
C SER A 29 -2.97 8.02 6.82
N GLU A 30 -3.65 7.03 6.22
CA GLU A 30 -5.11 6.98 6.11
C GLU A 30 -5.68 5.74 6.82
N GLU A 31 -6.58 5.94 7.80
CA GLU A 31 -7.22 4.83 8.53
C GLU A 31 -8.03 3.90 7.60
N GLU A 32 -8.62 4.45 6.54
CA GLU A 32 -9.39 3.70 5.54
C GLU A 32 -8.57 2.59 4.86
N LEU A 33 -7.25 2.75 4.79
CA LEU A 33 -6.34 1.77 4.21
C LEU A 33 -6.03 0.60 5.15
N GLU A 34 -6.29 0.71 6.45
CA GLU A 34 -5.87 -0.31 7.42
C GLU A 34 -6.38 -1.71 7.10
N TYR A 35 -7.65 -1.82 6.69
CA TYR A 35 -8.23 -3.12 6.37
C TYR A 35 -7.55 -3.75 5.15
N PHE A 36 -7.29 -2.94 4.12
CA PHE A 36 -6.58 -3.40 2.93
C PHE A 36 -5.15 -3.82 3.25
N ILE A 37 -4.43 -3.02 4.04
CA ILE A 37 -3.04 -3.31 4.43
C ILE A 37 -2.97 -4.61 5.25
N LYS A 38 -3.87 -4.79 6.22
CA LYS A 38 -3.99 -6.05 7.00
C LYS A 38 -4.27 -7.25 6.10
N TYR A 39 -5.12 -7.07 5.09
CA TYR A 39 -5.42 -8.11 4.10
C TYR A 39 -4.21 -8.48 3.23
N VAL A 40 -3.43 -7.48 2.79
CA VAL A 40 -2.20 -7.69 2.00
C VAL A 40 -1.12 -8.40 2.82
N GLY A 41 -1.05 -8.13 4.12
CA GLY A 41 -0.21 -8.88 5.07
C GLY A 41 1.29 -8.52 5.01
N LEU A 42 1.64 -7.36 4.44
CA LEU A 42 3.00 -6.85 4.43
C LEU A 42 3.31 -6.06 5.71
N LYS A 43 4.60 -5.95 6.06
CA LYS A 43 5.05 -5.06 7.14
C LYS A 43 4.58 -3.63 6.83
N SER A 44 4.03 -2.96 7.83
CA SER A 44 3.43 -1.63 7.63
C SER A 44 3.70 -0.69 8.80
N ILE A 45 3.88 0.60 8.48
CA ILE A 45 4.07 1.71 9.41
C ILE A 45 2.92 2.70 9.18
N ASN A 46 2.09 2.90 10.22
CA ASN A 46 1.03 3.90 10.21
C ASN A 46 1.61 5.25 10.70
N SER A 47 1.61 6.27 9.85
CA SER A 47 2.16 7.58 10.18
C SER A 47 1.39 8.28 11.31
N LEU A 48 0.10 7.96 11.50
CA LEU A 48 -0.72 8.49 12.60
C LEU A 48 -0.23 8.03 13.97
N THR A 49 0.58 6.97 14.02
CA THR A 49 1.17 6.45 15.27
C THR A 49 2.56 7.03 15.56
N ILE A 50 3.07 7.91 14.69
CA ILE A 50 4.39 8.50 14.81
C ILE A 50 4.35 9.69 15.75
N LYS A 51 5.24 9.66 16.74
CA LYS A 51 5.23 10.65 17.84
C LYS A 51 5.97 11.94 17.49
N ASN A 52 7.03 11.84 16.68
CA ASN A 52 7.91 12.94 16.29
C ASN A 52 8.88 12.47 15.19
N ASP A 53 9.70 13.39 14.68
CA ASP A 53 10.68 13.13 13.62
C ASP A 53 11.72 12.07 13.98
N LYS A 54 12.10 11.96 15.25
CA LYS A 54 13.06 10.94 15.70
C LYS A 54 12.46 9.53 15.61
N ASP A 55 11.22 9.36 16.04
CA ASP A 55 10.47 8.09 15.90
C ASP A 55 10.23 7.74 14.42
N LEU A 56 10.01 8.74 13.56
CA LEU A 56 9.93 8.55 12.11
C LEU A 56 11.25 8.02 11.55
N GLU A 57 12.37 8.66 11.89
CA GLU A 57 13.71 8.28 11.44
C GLU A 57 14.09 6.88 11.91
N GLU A 58 13.84 6.53 13.17
CA GLU A 58 14.09 5.19 13.72
C GLU A 58 13.30 4.10 12.99
N LYS A 59 12.10 4.39 12.48
CA LYS A 59 11.24 3.42 11.79
C LYS A 59 11.51 3.28 10.29
N LEU A 60 12.12 4.28 9.65
CA LEU A 60 12.27 4.32 8.19
C LEU A 60 13.72 4.28 7.71
N ASN A 61 14.71 4.66 8.53
CA ASN A 61 16.11 4.76 8.09
C ASN A 61 16.70 3.40 7.65
N ASP A 62 16.26 2.30 8.25
CA ASP A 62 16.74 0.96 7.93
C ASP A 62 15.92 0.28 6.83
N GLU A 63 14.88 0.94 6.29
CA GLU A 63 13.99 0.37 5.28
C GLU A 63 14.40 0.83 3.87
N GLU A 64 14.85 -0.11 3.04
CA GLU A 64 15.32 0.22 1.69
C GLU A 64 14.20 0.33 0.64
N ASN A 65 13.11 -0.43 0.84
CA ASN A 65 12.00 -0.55 -0.10
C ASN A 65 10.69 -0.13 0.56
N ILE A 66 10.38 1.15 0.50
CA ILE A 66 9.18 1.72 1.14
C ILE A 66 8.12 2.03 0.09
N LEU A 67 6.92 1.49 0.27
CA LEU A 67 5.73 1.79 -0.52
C LEU A 67 4.88 2.81 0.23
N PHE A 68 4.71 4.01 -0.33
CA PHE A 68 3.75 4.97 0.21
C PHE A 68 2.35 4.67 -0.36
N MET A 69 1.47 4.09 0.43
CA MET A 69 0.10 3.82 0.00
C MET A 69 -0.81 5.00 0.31
N TYR A 70 -1.58 5.42 -0.69
CA TYR A 70 -2.53 6.52 -0.57
C TYR A 70 -3.82 6.25 -1.34
N ASN A 71 -4.95 6.74 -0.83
CA ASN A 71 -6.26 6.64 -1.49
C ASN A 71 -6.62 7.95 -2.21
N ASN A 72 -6.21 9.10 -1.68
CA ASN A 72 -6.52 10.41 -2.27
C ASN A 72 -5.26 11.23 -2.63
N ASN A 73 -5.40 12.09 -3.64
CA ASN A 73 -4.26 12.87 -4.15
C ASN A 73 -3.80 13.99 -3.21
N GLU A 74 -4.61 14.36 -2.20
CA GLU A 74 -4.20 15.35 -1.22
C GLU A 74 -3.17 14.76 -0.26
N GLU A 75 -3.33 13.51 0.16
CA GLU A 75 -2.35 12.79 0.99
C GLU A 75 -1.01 12.62 0.28
N LEU A 76 -1.03 12.36 -1.04
CA LEU A 76 0.18 12.33 -1.84
C LEU A 76 0.95 13.66 -1.80
N LYS A 77 0.24 14.79 -1.90
CA LYS A 77 0.85 16.13 -1.84
C LYS A 77 1.34 16.48 -0.45
N LYS A 78 0.54 16.20 0.59
CA LYS A 78 0.91 16.47 1.99
C LYS A 78 2.19 15.76 2.41
N ASN A 79 2.45 14.58 1.85
CA ASN A 79 3.61 13.75 2.20
C ASN A 79 4.78 13.85 1.20
N GLU A 80 4.74 14.78 0.24
CA GLU A 80 5.74 14.84 -0.85
C GLU A 80 7.18 14.95 -0.35
N GLU A 81 7.42 15.73 0.71
CA GLU A 81 8.76 15.89 1.30
C GLU A 81 9.27 14.60 1.94
N ILE A 82 8.41 13.90 2.69
CA ILE A 82 8.75 12.62 3.35
C ILE A 82 8.98 11.54 2.29
N ILE A 83 8.12 11.47 1.27
CA ILE A 83 8.25 10.53 0.15
C ILE A 83 9.61 10.70 -0.53
N LYS A 84 10.04 11.94 -0.78
CA LYS A 84 11.35 12.23 -1.37
C LYS A 84 12.50 11.90 -0.41
N LYS A 85 12.40 12.29 0.87
CA LYS A 85 13.44 12.08 1.89
C LYS A 85 13.81 10.61 2.02
N TYR A 86 12.82 9.71 2.03
CA TYR A 86 13.02 8.27 2.20
C TYR A 86 12.89 7.48 0.89
N ASN A 87 12.92 8.15 -0.27
CA ASN A 87 12.82 7.51 -1.59
C ASN A 87 11.65 6.52 -1.72
N MET A 88 10.48 6.88 -1.20
CA MET A 88 9.31 6.00 -1.18
C MET A 88 8.71 5.87 -2.58
N HIS A 89 8.19 4.70 -2.92
CA HIS A 89 7.42 4.47 -4.14
C HIS A 89 5.93 4.70 -3.86
N PRO A 90 5.30 5.76 -4.41
CA PRO A 90 3.89 6.02 -4.18
C PRO A 90 3.00 5.04 -4.95
N VAL A 91 2.00 4.49 -4.27
CA VAL A 91 1.05 3.51 -4.80
C VAL A 91 -0.36 3.93 -4.47
N LYS A 92 -1.17 4.24 -5.49
CA LYS A 92 -2.58 4.55 -5.29
C LYS A 92 -3.38 3.27 -5.02
N ILE A 93 -4.13 3.26 -3.93
CA ILE A 93 -5.04 2.19 -3.53
C ILE A 93 -6.45 2.76 -3.44
N HIS A 94 -7.38 2.20 -4.23
CA HIS A 94 -8.78 2.58 -4.17
C HIS A 94 -9.50 1.71 -3.14
N VAL A 95 -10.02 2.32 -2.08
CA VAL A 95 -10.86 1.64 -1.06
C VAL A 95 -12.35 1.89 -1.30
N TYR A 96 -12.70 3.03 -1.89
CA TYR A 96 -14.05 3.37 -2.30
C TYR A 96 -14.02 4.32 -3.50
N GLU A 97 -14.85 4.05 -4.51
CA GLU A 97 -15.09 4.91 -5.66
C GLU A 97 -16.55 4.70 -6.08
N GLU A 98 -17.34 5.78 -6.19
CA GLU A 98 -18.80 5.71 -6.39
C GLU A 98 -19.21 4.88 -7.62
N ASN A 99 -18.38 4.87 -8.65
CA ASN A 99 -18.68 4.21 -9.93
C ASN A 99 -18.02 2.83 -10.07
N PHE A 100 -17.35 2.31 -9.04
CA PHE A 100 -16.60 1.05 -9.15
C PHE A 100 -17.30 -0.06 -8.38
N THR A 101 -17.37 -1.25 -8.98
CA THR A 101 -17.70 -2.44 -8.21
C THR A 101 -16.51 -2.84 -7.34
N TYR A 102 -16.74 -3.66 -6.32
CA TYR A 102 -15.65 -4.23 -5.51
C TYR A 102 -14.61 -4.97 -6.36
N ILE A 103 -15.03 -5.67 -7.41
CA ILE A 103 -14.12 -6.37 -8.34
C ILE A 103 -13.27 -5.35 -9.12
N ASP A 104 -13.83 -4.21 -9.50
CA ASP A 104 -13.08 -3.17 -10.20
C ASP A 104 -12.04 -2.52 -9.29
N LEU A 105 -12.36 -2.33 -8.01
CA LEU A 105 -11.39 -1.87 -7.01
C LEU A 105 -10.23 -2.89 -6.87
N LEU A 106 -10.54 -4.17 -6.70
CA LEU A 106 -9.52 -5.23 -6.60
C LEU A 106 -8.63 -5.29 -7.85
N LYS A 107 -9.22 -5.23 -9.05
CA LYS A 107 -8.46 -5.23 -10.31
C LYS A 107 -7.52 -4.03 -10.44
N ASN A 108 -8.01 -2.83 -10.12
CA ASN A 108 -7.20 -1.62 -10.21
C ASN A 108 -6.05 -1.66 -9.20
N ASN A 109 -6.33 -2.05 -7.96
CA ASN A 109 -5.31 -2.17 -6.92
C ASN A 109 -4.24 -3.22 -7.30
N LEU A 110 -4.65 -4.40 -7.80
CA LEU A 110 -3.71 -5.40 -8.34
C LEU A 110 -2.87 -4.84 -9.48
N SER A 111 -3.49 -4.12 -10.41
CA SER A 111 -2.79 -3.50 -11.54
C SER A 111 -1.73 -2.50 -11.08
N ASN A 112 -2.05 -1.70 -10.06
CA ASN A 112 -1.11 -0.74 -9.48
C ASN A 112 0.05 -1.46 -8.77
N LEU A 113 -0.24 -2.50 -7.98
CA LEU A 113 0.80 -3.28 -7.30
C LEU A 113 1.71 -4.04 -8.28
N LYS A 114 1.18 -4.59 -9.38
CA LYS A 114 1.97 -5.29 -10.40
C LYS A 114 2.97 -4.39 -11.13
N LYS A 115 2.81 -3.07 -11.07
CA LYS A 115 3.74 -2.10 -11.68
C LYS A 115 4.98 -1.83 -10.82
N ILE A 116 4.94 -2.24 -9.55
CA ILE A 116 6.04 -2.03 -8.62
C ILE A 116 7.20 -2.92 -9.06
N LYS A 117 8.32 -2.29 -9.43
CA LYS A 117 9.57 -3.00 -9.71
C LYS A 117 10.34 -3.10 -8.40
N VAL A 118 10.36 -4.28 -7.80
CA VAL A 118 11.23 -4.55 -6.66
C VAL A 118 12.67 -4.57 -7.16
N LYS A 119 13.55 -3.75 -6.59
CA LYS A 119 14.99 -3.93 -6.77
C LYS A 119 15.35 -5.21 -6.02
N LYS A 120 15.55 -6.31 -6.76
CA LYS A 120 16.16 -7.50 -6.20
C LYS A 120 17.66 -7.29 -6.23
N GLU A 121 18.30 -7.36 -5.07
CA GLU A 121 19.76 -7.48 -4.95
C GLU A 121 20.28 -8.70 -5.71
#